data_AF-A0A8K0KS12-F1
#
_entry.id   AF-A0A8K0KS12-F1
#
_cell.length_a   1.000
_cell.length_b   1.000
_cell.length_c   1.000
_cell.angle_alpha   90.00
_cell.angle_beta   90.00
_cell.angle_gamma   90.00
#
_symmetry.space_group_name_H-M   'P 1'
#
loop_
_entity.id
_entity.type
_entity.pdbx_description
1 polymer ?
#
loop_
_entity_poly.entity_id
_entity_poly.type
_entity_poly.pdbx_seq_one_letter_code
_entity_poly.pdbx_strand_id
1 'polypeptide(L)'
;MAPRRKCKFNDNLQKEFEFIKKVKPEDEHEVRCTVCGTPYSVAHFSGRTDITDHISSKKHERALNVASSSQKLLPFFKRQEIRESDFVLAAKEASFSYHSVMHGHSFRSMDCTSRLIKAMYEKRFSCARTKTEAIVFYVLYPFMEEEVEADLNEFDYVV
;
A
#
# COMPACT_ATOMS: atom_id res chain seq x y z
N MET A 1 -43.33 37.94 10.59
CA MET A 1 -42.93 36.57 10.19
C MET A 1 -42.58 35.78 11.45
N ALA A 2 -43.25 34.65 11.70
CA ALA A 2 -42.94 33.82 12.86
C ALA A 2 -41.53 33.21 12.74
N PRO A 3 -40.77 33.08 13.84
CA PRO A 3 -39.44 32.48 13.82
C PRO A 3 -39.53 31.01 13.38
N ARG A 4 -38.77 30.66 12.33
CA ARG A 4 -38.75 29.28 11.80
C ARG A 4 -38.04 28.37 12.80
N ARG A 5 -38.64 27.21 13.11
CA ARG A 5 -38.05 26.23 14.03
C ARG A 5 -36.73 25.69 13.47
N LYS A 6 -35.69 25.64 14.30
CA LYS A 6 -34.41 25.02 13.94
C LYS A 6 -34.55 23.50 13.90
N CYS A 7 -33.99 22.85 12.88
CA CYS A 7 -33.95 21.39 12.80
C CYS A 7 -32.82 20.83 13.69
N LYS A 8 -33.05 19.67 14.29
CA LYS A 8 -32.09 18.95 15.15
C LYS A 8 -31.76 17.62 14.51
N PHE A 9 -30.53 17.15 14.71
CA PHE A 9 -30.14 15.81 14.27
C PHE A 9 -31.01 14.75 14.94
N ASN A 10 -31.55 13.84 14.12
CA ASN A 10 -32.42 12.75 14.56
C ASN A 10 -32.06 11.45 13.82
N ASP A 11 -32.49 10.32 14.37
CA ASP A 11 -32.15 8.99 13.83
C ASP A 11 -32.73 8.75 12.44
N ASN A 12 -33.85 9.41 12.09
CA ASN A 12 -34.43 9.30 10.75
C ASN A 12 -33.53 9.99 9.70
N LEU A 13 -32.94 11.13 10.05
CA LEU A 13 -31.99 11.87 9.22
C LEU A 13 -30.68 11.07 9.06
N GLN A 14 -30.24 10.38 10.11
CA GLN A 14 -29.07 9.50 10.05
C GLN A 14 -29.32 8.25 9.18
N LYS A 15 -30.53 7.69 9.21
CA LYS A 15 -30.92 6.58 8.33
C LYS A 15 -31.01 7.00 6.87
N GLU A 16 -31.49 8.21 6.59
CA GLU A 16 -31.56 8.76 5.23
C GLU A 16 -30.18 9.15 4.70
N PHE A 17 -29.29 9.63 5.57
CA PHE A 17 -27.95 10.08 5.22
C PHE A 17 -26.89 9.43 6.13
N GLU A 18 -26.56 8.16 5.83
CA GLU A 18 -25.65 7.33 6.65
C GLU A 18 -24.24 7.92 6.81
N PHE A 19 -23.82 8.78 5.88
CA PHE A 19 -22.51 9.44 5.92
C PHE A 19 -22.43 10.60 6.92
N ILE A 20 -23.51 10.90 7.64
CA ILE A 20 -23.57 12.00 8.61
C ILE A 20 -23.43 11.47 10.04
N LYS A 21 -22.53 12.07 10.82
CA LYS A 21 -22.33 11.75 12.25
C LYS A 21 -22.40 13.01 13.11
N LYS A 22 -22.89 12.91 14.35
CA LYS A 22 -22.81 14.04 15.30
C LYS A 22 -21.37 14.42 15.59
N VAL A 23 -21.08 15.73 15.69
CA VAL A 23 -19.75 16.23 16.06
C VAL A 23 -19.53 16.06 17.56
N LYS A 24 -20.47 16.56 18.36
CA LYS A 24 -20.51 16.42 19.82
C LYS A 24 -21.91 15.96 20.24
N PRO A 25 -22.03 15.24 21.36
CA PRO A 25 -23.34 14.86 21.89
C PRO A 25 -24.21 16.06 22.31
N GLU A 26 -23.55 17.18 22.63
CA GLU A 26 -24.14 18.43 23.14
C GLU A 26 -24.71 19.31 22.01
N ASP A 27 -24.10 19.25 20.82
CA ASP A 27 -24.44 20.09 19.68
C ASP A 27 -25.50 19.40 18.82
N GLU A 28 -26.78 19.69 19.10
CA GLU A 28 -27.93 19.06 18.42
C GLU A 28 -28.08 19.50 16.95
N HIS A 29 -27.34 20.52 16.52
CA HIS A 29 -27.47 21.16 15.21
C HIS A 29 -26.25 20.98 14.31
N GLU A 30 -25.12 20.49 14.83
CA GLU A 30 -23.87 20.38 14.08
C GLU A 30 -23.53 18.93 13.77
N VAL A 31 -23.26 18.66 12.50
CA VAL A 31 -23.00 17.32 12.00
C VAL A 31 -21.72 17.29 11.16
N ARG A 32 -21.07 16.13 11.12
CA ARG A 32 -19.86 15.87 10.36
C ARG A 32 -20.15 14.88 9.25
N CYS A 33 -19.74 15.23 8.03
CA CYS A 33 -19.74 14.28 6.91
C CYS A 33 -18.52 13.35 7.00
N THR A 34 -18.72 12.04 6.86
CA THR A 34 -17.65 11.03 6.86
C THR A 34 -16.85 11.02 5.57
N VAL A 35 -17.43 11.47 4.45
CA VAL A 35 -16.77 11.52 3.14
C VAL A 35 -15.74 12.64 3.08
N CYS A 36 -16.13 13.87 3.46
CA CYS A 36 -15.25 15.04 3.38
C CYS A 36 -14.69 15.50 4.73
N GLY A 37 -15.10 14.85 5.83
CA GLY A 37 -14.62 15.14 7.19
C GLY A 37 -15.02 16.51 7.74
N THR A 38 -15.88 17.27 7.05
CA THR A 38 -16.18 18.67 7.37
C THR A 38 -17.42 18.78 8.26
N PRO A 39 -17.37 19.56 9.36
CA PRO A 39 -18.55 19.87 10.15
C PRO A 39 -19.41 20.94 9.46
N TYR A 40 -20.74 20.84 9.58
CA TYR A 40 -21.70 21.81 9.08
C TYR A 40 -23.00 21.77 9.90
N SER A 41 -23.77 22.85 9.84
CA SER A 41 -25.04 22.97 10.56
C SER A 41 -26.19 22.37 9.75
N VAL A 42 -27.13 21.70 10.42
CA VAL A 42 -28.41 21.22 9.87
C VAL A 42 -29.59 22.00 10.44
N ALA A 43 -29.36 23.19 10.99
CA ALA A 43 -30.39 23.96 11.69
C ALA A 43 -31.51 24.48 10.76
N HIS A 44 -31.33 24.53 9.44
CA HIS A 44 -32.26 25.21 8.54
C HIS A 44 -33.33 24.28 7.93
N PHE A 45 -34.59 24.74 7.97
CA PHE A 45 -35.81 24.32 7.23
C PHE A 45 -36.18 22.83 7.09
N SER A 46 -35.34 21.90 7.55
CA SER A 46 -35.53 20.45 7.71
C SER A 46 -34.18 19.70 7.83
N GLY A 47 -33.04 20.40 7.81
CA GLY A 47 -31.70 19.82 7.72
C GLY A 47 -31.37 19.24 6.35
N ARG A 48 -32.37 18.75 5.61
CA ARG A 48 -32.22 18.19 4.26
C ARG A 48 -31.65 19.19 3.25
N THR A 49 -32.09 20.45 3.31
CA THR A 49 -31.55 21.50 2.43
C THR A 49 -30.07 21.70 2.68
N ASP A 50 -29.67 21.85 3.96
CA ASP A 50 -28.25 21.99 4.34
C ASP A 50 -27.41 20.79 3.89
N ILE A 51 -27.96 19.58 3.98
CA ILE A 51 -27.30 18.35 3.50
C ILE A 51 -27.19 18.33 1.98
N THR A 52 -28.21 18.76 1.26
CA THR A 52 -28.21 18.81 -0.21
C THR A 52 -27.21 19.86 -0.73
N ASP A 53 -27.17 21.02 -0.08
CA ASP A 53 -26.20 22.07 -0.35
C ASP A 53 -24.77 21.61 0.00
N HIS A 54 -24.61 20.83 1.06
CA HIS A 54 -23.34 20.19 1.38
C HIS A 54 -22.87 19.21 0.31
N ILE A 55 -23.75 18.31 -0.15
CA ILE A 55 -23.42 17.30 -1.18
C ILE A 55 -23.03 17.99 -2.49
N SER A 56 -23.73 19.07 -2.86
CA SER A 56 -23.42 19.86 -4.06
C SER A 56 -22.21 20.79 -3.90
N SER A 57 -21.64 20.89 -2.69
CA SER A 57 -20.48 21.75 -2.46
C SER A 57 -19.22 21.19 -3.15
N LYS A 58 -18.41 22.10 -3.71
CA LYS A 58 -17.11 21.77 -4.31
C LYS A 58 -16.17 21.04 -3.36
N LYS A 59 -16.32 21.25 -2.05
CA LYS A 59 -15.50 20.58 -1.04
C LYS A 59 -15.84 19.10 -0.94
N HIS A 60 -17.14 18.77 -0.95
CA HIS A 60 -17.61 17.39 -0.95
C HIS A 60 -17.22 16.68 -2.25
N GLU A 61 -17.43 17.32 -3.40
CA GLU A 61 -17.05 16.80 -4.72
C GLU A 61 -15.54 16.48 -4.79
N ARG A 62 -14.68 17.40 -4.33
CA ARG A 62 -13.22 17.16 -4.27
C ARG A 62 -12.87 15.96 -3.40
N ALA A 63 -13.53 15.80 -2.25
CA ALA A 63 -13.29 14.68 -1.35
C ALA A 63 -13.68 13.34 -2.00
N LEU A 64 -14.80 13.29 -2.73
CA LEU A 64 -15.19 12.11 -3.51
C LEU A 64 -14.17 11.78 -4.61
N ASN A 65 -13.69 12.79 -5.33
CA ASN A 65 -12.69 12.60 -6.38
C ASN A 65 -11.36 12.08 -5.82
N VAL A 66 -10.94 12.57 -4.64
CA VAL A 66 -9.75 12.05 -3.95
C VAL A 66 -9.97 10.62 -3.48
N ALA A 67 -11.12 10.30 -2.88
CA ALA A 67 -11.43 8.94 -2.44
C ALA A 67 -11.49 7.93 -3.60
N SER A 68 -11.97 8.36 -4.77
CA SER A 68 -12.02 7.57 -6.01
C SER A 68 -10.63 7.32 -6.62
N SER A 69 -9.77 8.35 -6.60
CA SER A 69 -8.42 8.29 -7.20
C SER A 69 -7.34 7.74 -6.27
N SER A 70 -7.59 7.69 -4.96
CA SER A 70 -6.62 7.21 -3.98
C SER A 70 -6.53 5.67 -4.02
N GLN A 71 -5.29 5.18 -4.15
CA GLN A 71 -5.04 3.75 -4.03
C GLN A 71 -5.19 3.31 -2.57
N LYS A 72 -5.86 2.17 -2.35
CA LYS A 72 -5.88 1.52 -1.03
C LYS A 72 -4.44 1.30 -0.55
N LEU A 73 -4.16 1.42 0.74
CA LEU A 73 -2.81 1.21 1.30
C LEU A 73 -2.41 -0.28 1.35
N LEU A 74 -3.39 -1.18 1.36
CA LEU A 74 -3.20 -2.63 1.48
C LEU A 74 -2.23 -3.26 0.45
N PRO A 75 -2.18 -2.86 -0.84
CA PRO A 75 -1.24 -3.40 -1.82
C PRO A 75 0.24 -3.11 -1.52
N PHE A 76 0.53 -2.10 -0.69
CA PHE A 76 1.91 -1.76 -0.32
C PHE A 76 2.44 -2.65 0.81
N PHE A 77 1.56 -3.29 1.58
CA PHE A 77 1.96 -4.25 2.60
C PHE A 77 2.17 -5.62 1.98
N LYS A 78 3.30 -6.27 2.30
CA LYS A 78 3.53 -7.66 1.91
C LYS A 78 2.46 -8.54 2.57
N ARG A 79 1.93 -9.49 1.79
CA ARG A 79 1.00 -10.51 2.30
C ARG A 79 1.72 -11.36 3.36
N GLN A 80 1.03 -11.68 4.45
CA GLN A 80 1.62 -12.40 5.59
C GLN A 80 1.95 -13.86 5.28
N GLU A 81 1.26 -14.45 4.29
CA GLU A 81 1.48 -15.83 3.86
C GLU A 81 2.39 -15.89 2.63
N ILE A 82 3.53 -16.56 2.80
CA ILE A 82 4.47 -16.89 1.72
C ILE A 82 3.89 -18.08 0.95
N ARG A 83 3.78 -17.96 -0.38
CA ARG A 83 3.31 -19.03 -1.25
C ARG A 83 4.49 -19.74 -1.91
N GLU A 84 4.25 -20.96 -2.41
CA GLU A 84 5.24 -21.69 -3.22
C GLU A 84 5.77 -20.86 -4.40
N SER A 85 4.88 -20.10 -5.05
CA SER A 85 5.26 -19.18 -6.13
C SER A 85 6.31 -18.14 -5.74
N ASP A 86 6.38 -17.78 -4.46
CA ASP A 86 7.32 -16.79 -3.94
C ASP A 86 8.71 -17.41 -3.74
N PHE A 87 8.79 -18.67 -3.32
CA PHE A 87 10.04 -19.43 -3.30
C PHE A 87 10.60 -19.62 -4.71
N VAL A 88 9.75 -19.98 -5.68
CA VAL A 88 10.15 -20.08 -7.09
C VAL A 88 10.67 -18.74 -7.63
N LEU A 89 10.02 -17.63 -7.27
CA LEU A 89 10.49 -16.29 -7.64
C LEU A 89 11.85 -15.97 -6.99
N ALA A 90 12.01 -16.27 -5.71
CA ALA A 90 13.28 -16.05 -5.00
C ALA A 90 14.41 -16.87 -5.63
N ALA A 91 14.15 -18.12 -6.00
CA ALA A 91 15.12 -18.97 -6.71
C ALA A 91 15.52 -18.36 -8.06
N LYS A 92 14.56 -17.89 -8.87
CA LYS A 92 14.85 -17.20 -10.15
C LYS A 92 15.76 -15.98 -9.94
N GLU A 93 15.46 -15.16 -8.94
CA GLU A 93 16.24 -13.96 -8.62
C GLU A 93 17.65 -14.33 -8.11
N ALA A 94 17.77 -15.38 -7.30
CA ALA A 94 19.06 -15.90 -6.84
C ALA A 94 19.92 -16.44 -8.00
N SER A 95 19.33 -17.23 -8.90
CA SER A 95 20.03 -17.76 -10.08
C SER A 95 20.56 -16.64 -10.99
N PHE A 96 19.77 -15.59 -11.23
CA PHE A 96 20.22 -14.44 -12.01
C PHE A 96 21.34 -13.65 -11.31
N SER A 97 21.27 -13.54 -9.99
CA SER A 97 22.30 -12.86 -9.19
C SER A 97 23.63 -13.62 -9.25
N TYR A 98 23.57 -14.95 -9.06
CA TYR A 98 24.72 -15.84 -9.22
C TYR A 98 25.33 -15.73 -10.62
N HIS A 99 24.52 -15.89 -11.67
CA HIS A 99 24.98 -15.79 -13.06
C HIS A 99 25.70 -14.46 -13.33
N SER A 100 25.17 -13.36 -12.80
CA SER A 100 25.76 -12.03 -12.98
C SER A 100 27.16 -11.94 -12.36
N VAL A 101 27.36 -12.46 -11.15
CA VAL A 101 28.68 -12.48 -10.50
C VAL A 101 29.64 -13.42 -11.22
N MET A 102 29.18 -14.61 -11.61
CA MET A 102 30.00 -15.61 -12.31
C MET A 102 30.56 -15.11 -13.64
N HIS A 103 29.80 -14.25 -14.35
CA HIS A 103 30.26 -13.62 -15.59
C HIS A 103 30.90 -12.24 -15.38
N GLY A 104 31.19 -11.85 -14.14
CA GLY A 104 31.83 -10.56 -13.82
C GLY A 104 30.99 -9.36 -14.24
N HIS A 105 29.67 -9.51 -14.33
CA HIS A 105 28.77 -8.42 -14.66
C HIS A 105 28.63 -7.45 -13.49
N SER A 106 28.67 -6.16 -13.79
CA SER A 106 28.45 -5.13 -12.78
C SER A 106 27.03 -5.20 -12.22
N PHE A 107 26.85 -5.07 -10.91
CA PHE A 107 25.51 -4.95 -10.30
C PHE A 107 24.68 -3.77 -10.86
N ARG A 108 25.33 -2.77 -11.47
CA ARG A 108 24.63 -1.67 -12.15
C ARG A 108 23.87 -2.12 -13.39
N SER A 109 24.31 -3.18 -14.08
CA SER A 109 23.57 -3.72 -15.23
C SER A 109 22.25 -4.38 -14.79
N MET A 110 22.14 -4.80 -13.53
CA MET A 110 20.91 -5.42 -13.03
C MET A 110 19.72 -4.47 -13.00
N ASP A 111 19.94 -3.15 -12.96
CA ASP A 111 18.83 -2.18 -13.01
C ASP A 111 18.10 -2.22 -14.37
N CYS A 112 18.83 -2.36 -15.49
CA CYS A 112 18.21 -2.50 -16.81
C CYS A 112 17.77 -3.94 -17.07
N THR A 113 18.57 -4.94 -16.67
CA THR A 113 18.22 -6.37 -16.81
C THR A 113 16.94 -6.70 -16.06
N SER A 114 16.76 -6.21 -14.84
CA SER A 114 15.52 -6.44 -14.06
C SER A 114 14.28 -5.92 -14.78
N ARG A 115 14.38 -4.73 -15.40
CA ARG A 115 13.28 -4.15 -16.19
C ARG A 115 12.98 -4.97 -17.44
N LEU A 116 14.00 -5.45 -18.13
CA LEU A 116 13.86 -6.31 -19.31
C LEU A 116 13.19 -7.65 -18.96
N ILE A 117 13.66 -8.32 -17.90
CA ILE A 117 13.07 -9.57 -17.43
C ILE A 117 11.61 -9.36 -17.02
N LYS A 118 11.31 -8.24 -16.35
CA LYS A 118 9.96 -7.88 -15.95
C LYS A 118 9.02 -7.63 -17.13
N ALA A 119 9.55 -7.09 -18.23
CA ALA A 119 8.79 -6.83 -19.45
C ALA A 119 8.56 -8.09 -20.28
N MET A 120 9.55 -8.97 -20.38
CA MET A 120 9.53 -10.11 -21.31
C MET A 120 9.12 -11.44 -20.69
N TYR A 121 9.42 -11.68 -19.41
CA TYR A 121 9.33 -13.01 -18.81
C TYR A 121 8.52 -13.06 -17.51
N GLU A 122 8.89 -12.28 -16.50
CA GLU A 122 8.35 -12.41 -15.14
C GLU A 122 7.97 -11.05 -14.57
N LYS A 123 6.68 -10.70 -14.63
CA LYS A 123 6.16 -9.39 -14.17
C LYS A 123 6.44 -9.10 -12.70
N ARG A 124 6.68 -10.13 -11.88
CA ARG A 124 6.99 -9.98 -10.45
C ARG A 124 8.49 -9.89 -10.16
N PHE A 125 9.34 -10.03 -11.18
CA PHE A 125 10.79 -9.92 -11.03
C PHE A 125 11.17 -8.52 -10.56
N SER A 126 11.92 -8.45 -9.47
CA SER A 126 12.28 -7.20 -8.80
C SER A 126 13.75 -7.14 -8.39
N CYS A 127 14.57 -8.07 -8.89
CA CYS A 127 15.99 -8.15 -8.59
C CYS A 127 16.79 -7.14 -9.41
N ALA A 128 16.81 -5.91 -8.92
CA ALA A 128 17.65 -4.81 -9.41
C ALA A 128 18.97 -4.75 -8.61
N ARG A 129 19.77 -3.69 -8.78
CA ARG A 129 21.12 -3.58 -8.18
C ARG A 129 21.18 -3.94 -6.69
N THR A 130 20.41 -3.25 -5.86
CA THR A 130 20.50 -3.39 -4.38
C THR A 130 20.08 -4.77 -3.90
N LYS A 131 19.07 -5.35 -4.55
CA LYS A 131 18.59 -6.69 -4.21
C LYS A 131 19.57 -7.77 -4.67
N THR A 132 20.16 -7.59 -5.86
CA THR A 132 21.21 -8.48 -6.38
C THR A 132 22.41 -8.49 -5.44
N GLU A 133 22.90 -7.31 -5.07
CA GLU A 133 24.01 -7.14 -4.13
C GLU A 133 23.73 -7.83 -2.79
N ALA A 134 22.53 -7.63 -2.24
CA ALA A 134 22.14 -8.26 -0.99
C ALA A 134 22.06 -9.80 -1.08
N ILE A 135 21.51 -10.34 -2.18
CA ILE A 135 21.48 -11.79 -2.41
C ILE A 135 22.90 -12.35 -2.49
N VAL A 136 23.79 -11.67 -3.20
CA VAL A 136 25.17 -12.13 -3.37
C VAL A 136 25.90 -12.13 -2.03
N PHE A 137 25.93 -11.02 -1.31
CA PHE A 137 26.75 -10.89 -0.10
C PHE A 137 26.16 -11.55 1.14
N TYR A 138 24.83 -11.64 1.27
CA TYR A 138 24.20 -12.12 2.49
C TYR A 138 23.52 -13.48 2.35
N VAL A 139 23.50 -14.07 1.14
CA VAL A 139 22.90 -15.39 0.91
C VAL A 139 23.88 -16.32 0.21
N LEU A 140 24.36 -15.92 -0.98
CA LEU A 140 25.22 -16.80 -1.77
C LEU A 140 26.63 -16.89 -1.20
N TYR A 141 27.24 -15.77 -0.83
CA TYR A 141 28.61 -15.74 -0.30
C TYR A 141 28.75 -16.58 0.98
N PRO A 142 27.90 -16.41 2.03
CA PRO A 142 28.02 -17.21 3.25
C PRO A 142 27.83 -18.71 2.98
N PHE A 143 26.88 -19.06 2.11
CA PHE A 143 26.67 -20.45 1.71
C PHE A 143 27.91 -21.05 1.04
N MET A 144 28.55 -20.30 0.13
CA MET A 144 29.76 -20.77 -0.53
C MET A 144 30.96 -20.86 0.43
N GLU A 145 31.06 -19.96 1.40
CA GLU A 145 32.11 -19.99 2.43
C GLU A 145 31.95 -21.25 3.32
N GLU A 146 30.73 -21.55 3.78
CA GLU A 146 30.43 -22.75 4.55
C GLU A 146 30.74 -24.05 3.77
N GLU A 147 30.35 -24.12 2.49
CA GLU A 147 30.64 -25.28 1.64
C GLU A 147 32.15 -25.48 1.41
N VAL A 148 32.89 -24.39 1.15
CA VAL A 148 34.35 -24.46 0.97
C VAL A 148 35.05 -24.88 2.27
N GLU A 149 34.60 -24.37 3.42
CA GLU A 149 35.11 -24.81 4.72
C GLU A 149 34.82 -26.30 5.00
N ALA A 150 33.62 -26.77 4.66
CA ALA A 150 33.26 -28.18 4.80
C ALA A 150 34.15 -29.07 3.92
N ASP A 151 34.33 -28.70 2.65
CA ASP A 151 35.20 -29.40 1.70
C ASP A 151 36.64 -29.46 2.24
N LEU A 152 37.18 -28.34 2.71
CA LEU A 152 38.55 -28.26 3.24
C LEU A 152 38.77 -29.15 4.46
N ASN A 153 37.76 -29.32 5.31
CA ASN A 153 37.83 -30.17 6.51
C ASN A 153 37.72 -31.68 6.19
N GLU A 154 37.17 -32.05 5.03
CA GLU A 154 37.11 -33.46 4.59
C GLU A 154 38.47 -33.97 4.09
N PHE A 155 39.35 -33.08 3.62
CA PHE A 155 40.67 -33.46 3.16
C PHE A 155 41.70 -33.56 4.30
N ASP A 156 42.28 -34.74 4.51
CA ASP A 156 43.54 -34.89 5.25
C ASP A 156 44.67 -34.23 4.45
N TYR A 157 44.99 -32.98 4.75
CA TYR A 157 46.16 -32.32 4.19
C TYR A 157 47.43 -32.91 4.81
N VAL A 158 48.25 -33.60 4.00
CA VAL A 158 49.62 -33.97 4.37
C VAL A 158 50.45 -32.70 4.39
N VAL A 159 50.74 -32.19 5.59
CA VAL A 159 51.70 -31.10 5.83
C VAL A 159 53.12 -31.59 5.62
#